data_AF-A0A968F109-F1
#
_entry.id   AF-A0A968F109-F1
#
_cell.length_a   1.000
_cell.length_b   1.000
_cell.length_c   1.000
_cell.angle_alpha   90.00
_cell.angle_beta   90.00
_cell.angle_gamma   90.00
#
_symmetry.space_group_name_H-M   'P 1'
#
loop_
_entity.id
_entity.type
_entity.pdbx_description
1 polymer ?
#
loop_
_entity_poly.entity_id
_entity_poly.type
_entity_poly.pdbx_seq_one_letter_code
_entity_poly.pdbx_strand_id
1 'polypeptide(L)'
;MPTTNTTVKDIFCPKCAGRYSINSILTLCKCGSPLLVDYNYERASQILSRSKLKDRDANMWRYLEVLPVQDCNNVVMLGEGGTQLLVSRTIGCELGMSSLYFKDETTNPTGSFKARGLAMAVSRAKELGLKRLIIPTAGNAGSALAAYAARAGLACKIIMPEDVPAPFLVDAGYHGAQIELVDGTIKDCGESAAELVKNEGWFSVATLKEPYRIEGKKTMGYELAENFNFDLPDVIIYPTGGGTGLIGMWKAFEEMEKMGWIGSFRPKMIAVQAEGCAPIPRAYEKGLDYAPVWENPHTLAAGLRVPGAVGDFLMLEAVRKSGGTAVAVSDDDLMRDTKELSAKEGIFSS
;
A
#
# COMPACT_ATOMS: atom_id res chain seq x y z
N MET A 1 -28.94 -9.24 -2.72
CA MET A 1 -27.83 -8.38 -3.20
C MET A 1 -26.59 -9.25 -3.29
N PRO A 2 -25.71 -9.12 -4.29
CA PRO A 2 -24.55 -9.99 -4.36
C PRO A 2 -23.62 -9.63 -3.20
N THR A 3 -23.50 -10.53 -2.23
CA THR A 3 -22.60 -10.37 -1.09
C THR A 3 -21.19 -10.74 -1.53
N THR A 4 -20.18 -10.04 -1.02
CA THR A 4 -18.77 -10.36 -1.30
C THR A 4 -18.31 -11.68 -0.67
N ASN A 5 -19.12 -12.25 0.23
CA ASN A 5 -18.77 -13.37 1.10
C ASN A 5 -17.51 -13.08 1.95
N THR A 6 -17.20 -11.80 2.19
CA THR A 6 -16.12 -11.41 3.09
C THR A 6 -16.23 -12.13 4.43
N THR A 7 -15.09 -12.61 4.91
CA THR A 7 -14.95 -13.30 6.19
C THR A 7 -14.43 -12.38 7.29
N VAL A 8 -14.46 -11.06 7.05
CA VAL A 8 -14.06 -10.06 8.04
C VAL A 8 -14.77 -10.31 9.36
N LYS A 9 -13.98 -10.38 10.43
CA LYS A 9 -14.43 -10.68 11.78
C LYS A 9 -14.54 -9.41 12.60
N ASP A 10 -13.43 -8.70 12.74
CA ASP A 10 -13.32 -7.42 13.44
C ASP A 10 -12.11 -6.63 12.92
N ILE A 11 -11.92 -5.44 13.48
CA ILE A 11 -10.73 -4.63 13.29
C ILE A 11 -10.05 -4.50 14.65
N PHE A 12 -8.73 -4.70 14.72
CA PHE A 12 -8.01 -4.67 15.98
C PHE A 12 -6.78 -3.76 15.95
N CYS A 13 -6.39 -3.30 17.14
CA CYS A 13 -5.15 -2.56 17.34
C CYS A 13 -4.02 -3.53 17.73
N PRO A 14 -2.90 -3.59 16.97
CA PRO A 14 -1.79 -4.48 17.29
C PRO A 14 -1.02 -4.08 18.56
N LYS A 15 -1.20 -2.84 19.07
CA LYS A 15 -0.51 -2.38 20.28
C LYS A 15 -1.31 -2.58 21.58
N CYS A 16 -2.60 -2.25 21.58
CA CYS A 16 -3.43 -2.30 22.80
C CYS A 16 -4.53 -3.35 22.77
N ALA A 17 -4.59 -4.16 21.70
CA ALA A 17 -5.61 -5.20 21.49
C ALA A 17 -7.08 -4.70 21.48
N GLY A 18 -7.30 -3.38 21.39
CA GLY A 18 -8.64 -2.82 21.22
C GLY A 18 -9.31 -3.34 19.95
N ARG A 19 -10.59 -3.70 20.04
CA ARG A 19 -11.39 -4.25 18.93
C ARG A 19 -12.51 -3.32 18.51
N TYR A 20 -12.77 -3.28 17.22
CA TYR A 20 -13.69 -2.34 16.58
C TYR A 20 -14.54 -3.07 15.56
N SER A 21 -15.77 -2.60 15.39
CA SER A 21 -16.69 -3.13 14.37
C SER A 21 -16.27 -2.65 12.99
N ILE A 22 -16.35 -3.55 12.00
CA ILE A 22 -16.16 -3.22 10.59
C ILE A 22 -17.13 -2.13 10.09
N ASN A 23 -18.30 -1.99 10.72
CA ASN A 23 -19.30 -0.98 10.36
C ASN A 23 -19.01 0.41 10.95
N SER A 24 -17.91 0.57 11.70
CA SER A 24 -17.52 1.86 12.28
C SER A 24 -16.68 2.67 11.31
N ILE A 25 -16.83 3.99 11.31
CA ILE A 25 -15.89 4.91 10.66
C ILE A 25 -14.64 4.98 11.54
N LEU A 26 -13.53 4.43 11.04
CA LEU A 26 -12.31 4.23 11.82
C LEU A 26 -11.12 4.97 11.23
N THR A 27 -10.31 5.52 12.13
CA THR A 27 -9.00 6.14 11.89
C THR A 27 -8.02 5.40 12.80
N LEU A 28 -7.01 6.08 13.36
CA LEU A 28 -6.09 5.50 14.32
C LEU A 28 -6.82 5.03 15.57
N CYS A 29 -6.25 4.02 16.21
CA CYS A 29 -6.64 3.65 17.56
C CYS A 29 -6.44 4.84 18.52
N LYS A 30 -7.18 4.85 19.64
CA LYS A 30 -6.99 5.84 20.71
C LYS A 30 -5.55 5.91 21.24
N CYS A 31 -4.77 4.83 21.12
CA CYS A 31 -3.35 4.81 21.48
C CYS A 31 -2.40 5.30 20.37
N GLY A 32 -2.94 5.81 19.25
CA GLY A 32 -2.17 6.31 18.10
C GLY A 32 -1.68 5.24 17.12
N SER A 33 -1.88 3.95 17.41
CA SER A 33 -1.50 2.85 16.51
C SER A 33 -2.41 2.76 15.28
N PRO A 34 -1.90 2.32 14.11
CA PRO A 34 -2.76 1.90 13.02
C PRO A 34 -3.62 0.71 13.45
N LEU A 35 -4.78 0.55 12.81
CA LEU A 35 -5.69 -0.58 13.00
C LEU A 35 -5.51 -1.58 11.85
N LEU A 36 -5.68 -2.87 12.15
CA LEU A 36 -5.57 -3.98 11.20
C LEU A 36 -6.90 -4.73 11.11
N VAL A 37 -7.23 -5.23 9.91
CA VAL A 37 -8.44 -6.04 9.71
C VAL A 37 -8.15 -7.51 10.02
N ASP A 38 -9.01 -8.16 10.82
CA ASP A 38 -8.96 -9.59 11.09
C ASP A 38 -10.09 -10.34 10.37
N TYR A 39 -9.82 -11.60 10.03
CA TYR A 39 -10.71 -12.45 9.26
C TYR A 39 -10.93 -13.78 9.98
N ASN A 40 -12.06 -14.42 9.71
CA ASN A 40 -12.29 -15.81 10.10
C ASN A 40 -11.61 -16.73 9.07
N TYR A 41 -10.36 -17.12 9.33
CA TYR A 41 -9.55 -17.92 8.40
C TYR A 41 -10.09 -19.34 8.22
N GLU A 42 -10.72 -19.91 9.25
CA GLU A 42 -11.39 -21.21 9.15
C GLU A 42 -12.52 -21.15 8.12
N ARG A 43 -13.35 -20.10 8.17
CA ARG A 43 -14.38 -19.87 7.16
C ARG A 43 -13.77 -19.52 5.80
N ALA A 44 -12.75 -18.67 5.77
CA ALA A 44 -12.11 -18.25 4.53
C ALA A 44 -11.56 -19.44 3.74
N SER A 45 -10.88 -20.38 4.41
CA SER A 45 -10.34 -21.59 3.78
C SER A 45 -11.41 -22.52 3.19
N GLN A 46 -12.64 -22.50 3.73
CA GLN A 46 -13.76 -23.29 3.22
C GLN A 46 -14.39 -22.68 1.96
N ILE A 47 -14.44 -21.35 1.86
CA ILE A 47 -15.17 -20.65 0.80
C ILE A 47 -14.28 -20.09 -0.30
N LEU A 48 -13.01 -19.79 0.00
CA LEU A 48 -12.00 -19.31 -0.94
C LEU A 48 -10.93 -20.40 -1.08
N SER A 49 -10.88 -21.04 -2.24
CA SER A 49 -9.88 -22.05 -2.59
C SER A 49 -8.98 -21.55 -3.72
N ARG A 50 -7.75 -22.10 -3.79
CA ARG A 50 -6.80 -21.80 -4.88
C ARG A 50 -7.38 -22.12 -6.26
N SER A 51 -8.19 -23.18 -6.36
CA SER A 51 -8.85 -23.56 -7.62
C SER A 51 -9.87 -22.54 -8.09
N LYS A 52 -10.68 -21.98 -7.18
CA LYS A 52 -11.68 -20.95 -7.50
C LYS A 52 -11.07 -19.68 -8.08
N LEU A 53 -9.81 -19.39 -7.78
CA LEU A 53 -9.13 -18.24 -8.35
C LEU A 53 -8.98 -18.36 -9.87
N LYS A 54 -8.76 -19.57 -10.41
CA LYS A 54 -8.52 -19.79 -11.84
C LYS A 54 -9.67 -19.32 -12.74
N ASP A 55 -10.88 -19.32 -12.22
CA ASP A 55 -12.10 -18.93 -12.93
C ASP A 55 -12.46 -17.45 -12.73
N ARG A 56 -11.62 -16.69 -12.02
CA ARG A 56 -11.82 -15.25 -11.74
C ARG A 56 -10.86 -14.41 -12.58
N ASP A 57 -11.34 -13.24 -12.98
CA ASP A 57 -10.51 -12.23 -13.64
C ASP A 57 -9.27 -11.88 -12.81
N ALA A 58 -8.16 -11.64 -13.50
CA ALA A 58 -6.89 -11.27 -12.88
C ALA A 58 -6.91 -9.80 -12.44
N ASN A 59 -7.42 -9.54 -11.24
CA ASN A 59 -7.41 -8.25 -10.57
C ASN A 59 -7.40 -8.45 -9.04
N MET A 60 -7.20 -7.38 -8.27
CA MET A 60 -7.12 -7.49 -6.80
C MET A 60 -8.43 -7.97 -6.15
N TRP A 61 -9.59 -7.77 -6.80
CA TRP A 61 -10.89 -8.14 -6.24
C TRP A 61 -11.16 -9.63 -6.32
N ARG A 62 -10.35 -10.43 -7.01
CA ARG A 62 -10.51 -11.90 -7.01
C ARG A 62 -10.33 -12.54 -5.63
N TYR A 63 -9.91 -11.79 -4.61
CA TYR A 63 -9.78 -12.23 -3.21
C TYR A 63 -10.87 -11.66 -2.28
N LEU A 64 -12.08 -11.34 -2.79
CA LEU A 64 -13.18 -10.70 -2.02
C LEU A 64 -13.40 -11.27 -0.61
N GLU A 65 -13.29 -12.59 -0.42
CA GLU A 65 -13.55 -13.26 0.85
C GLU A 65 -12.56 -12.86 1.96
N VAL A 66 -11.39 -12.34 1.60
CA VAL A 66 -10.37 -11.78 2.49
C VAL A 66 -10.16 -10.28 2.25
N LEU A 67 -11.17 -9.57 1.72
CA LEU A 67 -11.17 -8.12 1.60
C LEU A 67 -12.34 -7.52 2.40
N PRO A 68 -12.19 -6.35 3.04
CA PRO A 68 -13.14 -5.86 4.05
C PRO A 68 -14.44 -5.26 3.49
N VAL A 69 -14.76 -5.40 2.21
CA VAL A 69 -16.01 -4.87 1.62
C VAL A 69 -17.11 -5.92 1.75
N GLN A 70 -18.30 -5.55 2.23
CA GLN A 70 -19.38 -6.49 2.55
C GLN A 70 -20.41 -6.65 1.41
N ASP A 71 -20.76 -5.55 0.76
CA ASP A 71 -21.68 -5.48 -0.38
C ASP A 71 -20.90 -5.15 -1.66
N CYS A 72 -21.05 -6.00 -2.70
CA CYS A 72 -20.35 -5.81 -3.97
C CYS A 72 -20.70 -4.49 -4.66
N ASN A 73 -21.88 -3.91 -4.38
CA ASN A 73 -22.29 -2.63 -4.96
C ASN A 73 -21.38 -1.47 -4.52
N ASN A 74 -20.62 -1.65 -3.44
CA ASN A 74 -19.68 -0.68 -2.93
C ASN A 74 -18.26 -0.86 -3.48
N VAL A 75 -17.99 -1.91 -4.25
CA VAL A 75 -16.70 -2.10 -4.91
C VAL A 75 -16.50 -1.03 -5.97
N VAL A 76 -15.40 -0.29 -5.85
CA VAL A 76 -14.95 0.75 -6.78
C VAL A 76 -13.68 0.24 -7.44
N MET A 77 -13.83 -0.22 -8.69
CA MET A 77 -12.78 -0.89 -9.45
C MET A 77 -12.47 -0.12 -10.73
N LEU A 78 -11.18 -0.02 -11.06
CA LEU A 78 -10.64 0.51 -12.31
C LEU A 78 -9.73 -0.51 -13.05
N GLY A 79 -9.63 -1.74 -12.53
CA GLY A 79 -8.80 -2.81 -13.12
C GLY A 79 -7.48 -3.04 -12.40
N GLU A 80 -7.29 -2.48 -11.21
CA GLU A 80 -6.08 -2.63 -10.41
C GLU A 80 -5.82 -4.07 -9.94
N GLY A 81 -4.53 -4.40 -9.84
CA GLY A 81 -4.06 -5.77 -9.62
C GLY A 81 -3.97 -6.61 -10.89
N GLY A 82 -3.66 -7.90 -10.72
CA GLY A 82 -3.34 -8.78 -11.85
C GLY A 82 -2.07 -8.36 -12.61
N THR A 83 -1.23 -7.54 -11.97
CA THR A 83 -0.01 -6.98 -12.56
C THR A 83 1.01 -8.07 -12.90
N GLN A 84 1.82 -7.83 -13.94
CA GLN A 84 2.74 -8.83 -14.46
C GLN A 84 3.91 -9.11 -13.50
N LEU A 85 4.33 -10.37 -13.44
CA LEU A 85 5.61 -10.77 -12.85
C LEU A 85 6.57 -11.04 -14.01
N LEU A 86 7.43 -10.07 -14.30
CA LEU A 86 8.35 -10.11 -15.43
C LEU A 86 9.63 -10.81 -15.00
N VAL A 87 10.08 -11.79 -15.78
CA VAL A 87 11.37 -12.45 -15.57
C VAL A 87 12.46 -11.54 -16.11
N SER A 88 13.50 -11.28 -15.30
CA SER A 88 14.68 -10.54 -15.76
C SER A 88 15.37 -11.31 -16.89
N ARG A 89 15.68 -10.61 -17.97
CA ARG A 89 16.38 -11.18 -19.13
C ARG A 89 17.88 -10.88 -19.10
N THR A 90 18.26 -9.73 -18.56
CA THR A 90 19.63 -9.21 -18.68
C THR A 90 20.25 -8.95 -17.32
N ILE A 91 19.59 -8.15 -16.48
CA ILE A 91 20.14 -7.69 -15.19
C ILE A 91 20.43 -8.87 -14.26
N GLY A 92 19.51 -9.83 -14.18
CA GLY A 92 19.69 -11.04 -13.37
C GLY A 92 20.94 -11.81 -13.78
N CYS A 93 21.17 -12.00 -15.07
CA CYS A 93 22.37 -12.68 -15.58
C CYS A 93 23.66 -11.95 -15.20
N GLU A 94 23.69 -10.62 -15.35
CA GLU A 94 24.85 -9.78 -14.99
C GLU A 94 25.16 -9.81 -13.49
N LEU A 95 24.13 -9.94 -12.66
CA LEU A 95 24.26 -10.11 -11.20
C LEU A 95 24.53 -11.56 -10.77
N GLY A 96 24.60 -12.51 -11.71
CA GLY A 96 24.75 -13.93 -11.40
C GLY A 96 23.50 -14.57 -10.77
N MET A 97 22.33 -13.96 -10.94
CA MET A 97 21.04 -14.41 -10.43
C MET A 97 20.23 -15.10 -11.53
N SER A 98 19.95 -16.39 -11.37
CA SER A 98 19.10 -17.15 -12.30
C SER A 98 17.60 -16.90 -12.14
N SER A 99 17.19 -16.21 -11.06
CA SER A 99 15.80 -16.11 -10.61
C SER A 99 15.49 -14.71 -10.10
N LEU A 100 15.74 -13.71 -10.94
CA LEU A 100 15.34 -12.31 -10.68
C LEU A 100 14.02 -12.00 -11.42
N TYR A 101 13.08 -11.40 -10.70
CA TYR A 101 11.76 -11.04 -11.22
C TYR A 101 11.40 -9.61 -10.83
N PHE A 102 10.62 -8.94 -11.68
CA PHE A 102 10.05 -7.62 -11.44
C PHE A 102 8.53 -7.72 -11.37
N LYS A 103 7.95 -7.40 -10.22
CA LYS A 103 6.50 -7.26 -10.09
C LYS A 103 6.12 -5.86 -10.56
N ASP A 104 5.66 -5.75 -11.80
CA ASP A 104 5.45 -4.46 -12.46
C ASP A 104 4.12 -3.81 -12.04
N GLU A 105 4.18 -3.05 -10.96
CA GLU A 105 3.05 -2.29 -10.44
C GLU A 105 2.79 -0.96 -11.18
N THR A 106 3.60 -0.62 -12.19
CA THR A 106 3.39 0.60 -13.01
C THR A 106 2.17 0.48 -13.92
N THR A 107 1.76 -0.75 -14.26
CA THR A 107 0.62 -1.02 -15.15
C THR A 107 -0.76 -0.91 -14.48
N ASN A 108 -0.81 -0.50 -13.21
CA ASN A 108 -2.08 -0.21 -12.55
C ASN A 108 -2.79 0.99 -13.21
N PRO A 109 -4.12 1.13 -13.06
CA PRO A 109 -4.92 2.17 -13.75
C PRO A 109 -4.52 3.62 -13.44
N THR A 110 -3.71 3.85 -12.40
CA THR A 110 -3.21 5.18 -12.00
C THR A 110 -1.68 5.24 -11.98
N GLY A 111 -1.02 4.36 -12.75
CA GLY A 111 0.43 4.33 -12.91
C GLY A 111 1.22 3.80 -11.71
N SER A 112 0.56 3.30 -10.65
CA SER A 112 1.26 2.80 -9.47
C SER A 112 0.43 1.87 -8.58
N PHE A 113 1.10 1.11 -7.72
CA PHE A 113 0.49 0.29 -6.65
C PHE A 113 -0.37 1.09 -5.65
N LYS A 114 -0.39 2.43 -5.70
CA LYS A 114 -1.31 3.22 -4.86
C LYS A 114 -2.76 2.92 -5.25
N ALA A 115 -3.02 2.52 -6.50
CA ALA A 115 -4.31 2.10 -7.00
C ALA A 115 -4.98 1.08 -6.08
N ARG A 116 -4.27 0.00 -5.74
CA ARG A 116 -4.79 -1.10 -4.92
C ARG A 116 -5.30 -0.63 -3.55
N GLY A 117 -4.48 0.14 -2.84
CA GLY A 117 -4.84 0.64 -1.52
C GLY A 117 -6.02 1.63 -1.59
N LEU A 118 -6.02 2.52 -2.58
CA LEU A 118 -7.05 3.54 -2.72
C LEU A 118 -8.38 2.95 -3.22
N ALA A 119 -8.35 1.96 -4.10
CA ALA A 119 -9.52 1.19 -4.49
C ALA A 119 -10.23 0.61 -3.27
N MET A 120 -9.46 0.01 -2.35
CA MET A 120 -10.00 -0.56 -1.12
C MET A 120 -10.56 0.49 -0.16
N ALA A 121 -9.79 1.54 0.13
CA ALA A 121 -10.22 2.60 1.05
C ALA A 121 -11.43 3.37 0.53
N VAL A 122 -11.50 3.66 -0.77
CA VAL A 122 -12.63 4.36 -1.39
C VAL A 122 -13.88 3.47 -1.41
N SER A 123 -13.74 2.17 -1.71
CA SER A 123 -14.86 1.22 -1.65
C SER A 123 -15.44 1.14 -0.24
N ARG A 124 -14.57 1.08 0.78
CA ARG A 124 -14.96 1.08 2.18
C ARG A 124 -15.57 2.40 2.62
N ALA A 125 -15.04 3.52 2.17
CA ALA A 125 -15.62 4.83 2.45
C ALA A 125 -17.03 4.95 1.88
N LYS A 126 -17.24 4.50 0.64
CA LYS A 126 -18.56 4.43 -0.02
C LYS A 126 -19.53 3.56 0.79
N GLU A 127 -19.09 2.36 1.19
CA GLU A 127 -19.89 1.43 1.99
C GLU A 127 -20.27 1.99 3.37
N LEU A 128 -19.38 2.75 4.00
CA LEU A 128 -19.63 3.44 5.27
C LEU A 128 -20.46 4.74 5.11
N GLY A 129 -20.89 5.06 3.89
CA GLY A 129 -21.72 6.24 3.61
C GLY A 129 -20.97 7.57 3.61
N LEU A 130 -19.63 7.57 3.63
CA LEU A 130 -18.82 8.78 3.54
C LEU A 130 -19.03 9.47 2.18
N LYS A 131 -18.93 10.80 2.18
CA LYS A 131 -19.17 11.64 0.98
C LYS A 131 -17.97 12.47 0.56
N ARG A 132 -17.01 12.71 1.46
CA ARG A 132 -15.89 13.64 1.28
C ARG A 132 -14.60 12.99 1.77
N LEU A 133 -13.63 12.80 0.88
CA LEU A 133 -12.34 12.18 1.17
C LEU A 133 -11.20 13.16 0.97
N ILE A 134 -10.25 13.14 1.90
CA ILE A 134 -9.08 14.03 1.87
C ILE A 134 -7.77 13.27 2.02
N ILE A 135 -6.74 13.71 1.31
CA ILE A 135 -5.38 13.19 1.48
C ILE A 135 -4.33 14.29 1.35
N PRO A 136 -3.40 14.42 2.32
CA PRO A 136 -2.19 15.22 2.17
C PRO A 136 -1.12 14.38 1.44
N THR A 137 -0.72 14.78 0.23
CA THR A 137 0.26 14.03 -0.59
C THR A 137 0.80 14.86 -1.75
N ALA A 138 2.08 14.69 -2.07
CA ALA A 138 2.75 15.32 -3.22
C ALA A 138 3.07 14.29 -4.33
N GLY A 139 2.15 13.38 -4.65
CA GLY A 139 2.44 12.29 -5.59
C GLY A 139 1.31 11.30 -5.78
N ASN A 140 1.63 10.11 -6.30
CA ASN A 140 0.72 9.07 -6.79
C ASN A 140 -0.50 8.72 -5.91
N ALA A 141 -0.45 8.95 -4.59
CA ALA A 141 -1.61 8.70 -3.73
C ALA A 141 -2.77 9.70 -3.99
N GLY A 142 -2.45 10.93 -4.41
CA GLY A 142 -3.42 11.97 -4.74
C GLY A 142 -4.13 11.64 -6.05
N SER A 143 -3.34 11.39 -7.10
CA SER A 143 -3.77 10.80 -8.38
C SER A 143 -4.73 9.62 -8.20
N ALA A 144 -4.30 8.62 -7.43
CA ALA A 144 -5.14 7.46 -7.17
C ALA A 144 -6.44 7.85 -6.42
N LEU A 145 -6.38 8.66 -5.36
CA LEU A 145 -7.60 9.08 -4.68
C LEU A 145 -8.57 9.80 -5.62
N ALA A 146 -8.06 10.73 -6.43
CA ALA A 146 -8.89 11.48 -7.37
C ALA A 146 -9.62 10.55 -8.34
N ALA A 147 -8.90 9.62 -8.97
CA ALA A 147 -9.47 8.66 -9.92
C ALA A 147 -10.56 7.77 -9.29
N TYR A 148 -10.29 7.18 -8.12
CA TYR A 148 -11.26 6.30 -7.45
C TYR A 148 -12.43 7.09 -6.85
N ALA A 149 -12.20 8.28 -6.30
CA ALA A 149 -13.28 9.14 -5.79
C ALA A 149 -14.21 9.59 -6.91
N ALA A 150 -13.66 9.98 -8.07
CA ALA A 150 -14.44 10.31 -9.26
C ALA A 150 -15.31 9.11 -9.71
N ARG A 151 -14.72 7.91 -9.78
CA ARG A 151 -15.45 6.68 -10.11
C ARG A 151 -16.56 6.35 -9.10
N ALA A 152 -16.36 6.68 -7.84
CA ALA A 152 -17.30 6.43 -6.75
C ALA A 152 -18.37 7.53 -6.57
N GLY A 153 -18.23 8.69 -7.25
CA GLY A 153 -19.07 9.86 -7.03
C GLY A 153 -18.87 10.51 -5.66
N LEU A 154 -17.64 10.47 -5.12
CA LEU A 154 -17.27 11.08 -3.84
C LEU A 154 -16.52 12.39 -4.08
N ALA A 155 -16.74 13.37 -3.21
CA ALA A 155 -15.92 14.59 -3.22
C ALA A 155 -14.49 14.24 -2.78
N CYS A 156 -13.50 14.74 -3.53
CA CYS A 156 -12.09 14.51 -3.27
C CYS A 156 -11.39 15.85 -3.04
N LYS A 157 -10.64 15.97 -1.95
CA LYS A 157 -9.70 17.07 -1.72
C LYS A 157 -8.29 16.53 -1.56
N ILE A 158 -7.33 17.19 -2.20
CA ILE A 158 -5.92 16.85 -2.08
C ILE A 158 -5.18 18.10 -1.65
N ILE A 159 -4.42 17.99 -0.58
CA ILE A 159 -3.56 19.06 -0.10
C ILE A 159 -2.14 18.74 -0.49
N MET A 160 -1.51 19.64 -1.25
CA MET A 160 -0.18 19.48 -1.80
C MET A 160 0.70 20.67 -1.43
N PRO A 161 2.01 20.50 -1.26
CA PRO A 161 2.93 21.63 -1.21
C PRO A 161 3.01 22.31 -2.59
N GLU A 162 3.36 23.59 -2.63
CA GLU A 162 3.51 24.35 -3.89
C GLU A 162 4.59 23.78 -4.84
N ASP A 163 5.60 23.09 -4.28
CA ASP A 163 6.70 22.47 -5.03
C ASP A 163 6.34 21.14 -5.71
N VAL A 164 5.07 20.73 -5.67
CA VAL A 164 4.63 19.46 -6.25
C VAL A 164 4.83 19.41 -7.78
N PRO A 165 5.34 18.29 -8.34
CA PRO A 165 5.47 18.16 -9.78
C PRO A 165 4.14 18.33 -10.52
N ALA A 166 4.16 19.13 -11.60
CA ALA A 166 2.98 19.49 -12.38
C ALA A 166 2.12 18.30 -12.86
N PRO A 167 2.68 17.12 -13.25
CA PRO A 167 1.85 15.98 -13.66
C PRO A 167 0.83 15.54 -12.61
N PHE A 168 1.15 15.64 -11.31
CA PHE A 168 0.23 15.25 -10.24
C PHE A 168 -0.92 16.23 -10.06
N LEU A 169 -0.68 17.53 -10.28
CA LEU A 169 -1.73 18.55 -10.27
C LEU A 169 -2.70 18.36 -11.43
N VAL A 170 -2.14 18.13 -12.61
CA VAL A 170 -2.89 17.92 -13.84
C VAL A 170 -3.78 16.68 -13.69
N ASP A 171 -3.19 15.53 -13.34
CA ASP A 171 -3.91 14.27 -13.20
C ASP A 171 -5.04 14.33 -12.15
N ALA A 172 -4.73 14.85 -10.95
CA ALA A 172 -5.72 15.03 -9.91
C ALA A 172 -6.85 16.00 -10.32
N GLY A 173 -6.50 17.10 -10.99
CA GLY A 173 -7.44 18.12 -11.45
C GLY A 173 -8.39 17.61 -12.54
N TYR A 174 -7.88 16.83 -13.50
CA TYR A 174 -8.70 16.21 -14.55
C TYR A 174 -9.71 15.20 -13.99
N HIS A 175 -9.39 14.57 -12.87
CA HIS A 175 -10.33 13.74 -12.11
C HIS A 175 -11.31 14.53 -11.23
N GLY A 176 -11.25 15.86 -11.22
CA GLY A 176 -12.18 16.74 -10.50
C GLY A 176 -11.87 16.88 -9.01
N ALA A 177 -10.65 16.59 -8.57
CA ALA A 177 -10.26 16.83 -7.19
C ALA A 177 -10.16 18.33 -6.87
N GLN A 178 -10.58 18.71 -5.67
CA GLN A 178 -10.30 20.02 -5.09
C GLN A 178 -8.86 20.03 -4.62
N ILE A 179 -8.00 20.79 -5.32
CA ILE A 179 -6.58 20.89 -4.97
C ILE A 179 -6.37 22.14 -4.15
N GLU A 180 -5.72 21.98 -2.99
CA GLU A 180 -5.26 23.06 -2.13
C GLU A 180 -3.74 23.04 -2.08
N LEU A 181 -3.12 24.12 -2.53
CA LEU A 181 -1.67 24.30 -2.44
C LEU A 181 -1.33 24.99 -1.12
N VAL A 182 -0.30 24.49 -0.45
CA VAL A 182 0.22 25.05 0.79
C VAL A 182 1.66 25.50 0.55
N ASP A 183 1.96 26.76 0.86
CA ASP A 183 3.33 27.26 1.00
C ASP A 183 3.95 26.62 2.25
N GLY A 184 4.58 25.46 2.05
CA GLY A 184 5.11 24.67 3.15
C GLY A 184 5.45 23.25 2.74
N THR A 185 5.64 22.41 3.75
CA THR A 185 6.04 21.02 3.63
C THR A 185 4.83 20.08 3.62
N ILE A 186 5.10 18.80 3.33
CA ILE A 186 4.09 17.74 3.46
C ILE A 186 3.49 17.63 4.86
N LYS A 187 4.24 18.06 5.89
CA LYS A 187 3.76 18.13 7.27
C LYS A 187 2.66 19.19 7.40
N ASP A 188 2.88 20.37 6.84
CA ASP A 188 1.94 21.50 6.86
C ASP A 188 0.66 21.15 6.09
N CYS A 189 0.78 20.43 4.96
CA CYS A 189 -0.38 19.85 4.27
C CYS A 189 -1.17 18.88 5.18
N GLY A 190 -0.47 18.10 6.00
CA GLY A 190 -1.07 17.19 6.97
C GLY A 190 -1.82 17.89 8.10
N GLU A 191 -1.30 19.04 8.54
CA GLU A 191 -1.92 19.91 9.55
C GLU A 191 -3.20 20.56 8.99
N SER A 192 -3.15 21.17 7.79
CA SER A 192 -4.35 21.70 7.11
C SER A 192 -5.42 20.61 6.91
N ALA A 193 -5.01 19.41 6.48
CA ALA A 193 -5.94 18.31 6.30
C ALA A 193 -6.62 17.90 7.62
N ALA A 194 -5.91 17.99 8.76
CA ALA A 194 -6.47 17.66 10.06
C ALA A 194 -7.53 18.69 10.52
N GLU A 195 -7.36 19.96 10.18
CA GLU A 195 -8.36 21.01 10.46
C GLU A 195 -9.65 20.77 9.68
N LEU A 196 -9.54 20.45 8.39
CA LEU A 196 -10.68 20.16 7.53
C LEU A 196 -11.42 18.88 7.96
N VAL A 197 -10.70 17.87 8.44
CA VAL A 197 -11.30 16.66 9.04
C VAL A 197 -12.11 17.01 10.29
N LYS A 198 -11.59 17.91 11.13
CA LYS A 198 -12.24 18.29 12.39
C LYS A 198 -13.48 19.16 12.17
N ASN A 199 -13.43 20.08 11.20
CA ASN A 199 -14.39 21.18 11.10
C ASN A 199 -15.38 21.04 9.92
N GLU A 200 -15.05 20.26 8.89
CA GLU A 200 -15.81 20.26 7.62
C GLU A 200 -16.29 18.88 7.16
N GLY A 201 -16.16 17.85 8.01
CA GLY A 201 -16.68 16.51 7.72
C GLY A 201 -15.92 15.78 6.60
N TRP A 202 -14.67 16.16 6.33
CA TRP A 202 -13.77 15.37 5.49
C TRP A 202 -13.28 14.13 6.24
N PHE A 203 -13.08 13.03 5.52
CA PHE A 203 -12.47 11.83 6.07
C PHE A 203 -11.09 11.60 5.44
N SER A 204 -10.06 11.48 6.29
CA SER A 204 -8.69 11.30 5.83
C SER A 204 -8.39 9.85 5.45
N VAL A 205 -7.88 9.65 4.24
CA VAL A 205 -7.35 8.36 3.75
C VAL A 205 -5.81 8.36 3.67
N ALA A 206 -5.18 9.20 4.50
CA ALA A 206 -3.74 9.26 4.63
C ALA A 206 -3.17 7.89 5.04
N THR A 207 -1.92 7.64 4.65
CA THR A 207 -1.26 6.35 4.79
C THR A 207 -1.32 5.81 6.22
N LEU A 208 -1.90 4.61 6.39
CA LEU A 208 -2.06 3.90 7.66
C LEU A 208 -2.91 4.61 8.72
N LYS A 209 -3.67 5.66 8.38
CA LYS A 209 -4.68 6.24 9.29
C LYS A 209 -5.94 5.38 9.33
N GLU A 210 -6.50 5.10 8.16
CA GLU A 210 -7.59 4.14 8.01
C GLU A 210 -7.03 2.72 7.80
N PRO A 211 -7.79 1.66 8.16
CA PRO A 211 -7.27 0.29 8.16
C PRO A 211 -7.27 -0.40 6.77
N TYR A 212 -7.93 0.16 5.77
CA TYR A 212 -8.31 -0.56 4.55
C TYR A 212 -7.27 -0.47 3.42
N ARG A 213 -6.39 0.54 3.37
CA ARG A 213 -5.31 0.60 2.36
C ARG A 213 -4.33 -0.57 2.46
N ILE A 214 -4.12 -1.12 3.66
CA ILE A 214 -3.33 -2.35 3.86
C ILE A 214 -3.99 -3.50 3.12
N GLU A 215 -5.31 -3.66 3.27
CA GLU A 215 -6.07 -4.75 2.67
C GLU A 215 -6.08 -4.70 1.14
N GLY A 216 -6.06 -3.51 0.55
CA GLY A 216 -5.87 -3.39 -0.89
C GLY A 216 -4.46 -3.81 -1.32
N LYS A 217 -3.43 -3.39 -0.58
CA LYS A 217 -2.04 -3.69 -0.93
C LYS A 217 -1.60 -5.12 -0.61
N LYS A 218 -2.23 -5.79 0.36
CA LYS A 218 -1.91 -7.18 0.70
C LYS A 218 -2.13 -8.13 -0.47
N THR A 219 -3.01 -7.76 -1.41
CA THR A 219 -3.25 -8.57 -2.61
C THR A 219 -1.99 -8.74 -3.47
N MET A 220 -0.98 -7.86 -3.34
CA MET A 220 0.34 -8.10 -3.94
C MET A 220 0.97 -9.41 -3.42
N GLY A 221 0.81 -9.72 -2.14
CA GLY A 221 1.33 -10.96 -1.55
C GLY A 221 0.56 -12.19 -2.02
N TYR A 222 -0.76 -12.10 -2.14
CA TYR A 222 -1.59 -13.14 -2.76
C TYR A 222 -1.23 -13.39 -4.22
N GLU A 223 -1.04 -12.32 -5.00
CA GLU A 223 -0.62 -12.42 -6.40
C GLU A 223 0.77 -13.03 -6.54
N LEU A 224 1.73 -12.64 -5.69
CA LEU A 224 3.06 -13.24 -5.69
C LEU A 224 2.99 -14.74 -5.39
N ALA A 225 2.21 -15.15 -4.39
CA ALA A 225 1.99 -16.57 -4.12
C ALA A 225 1.43 -17.28 -5.34
N GLU A 226 0.39 -16.74 -5.99
CA GLU A 226 -0.14 -17.35 -7.22
C GLU A 226 0.90 -17.41 -8.35
N ASN A 227 1.66 -16.32 -8.56
CA ASN A 227 2.67 -16.25 -9.62
C ASN A 227 3.78 -17.29 -9.45
N PHE A 228 4.07 -17.69 -8.21
CA PHE A 228 5.02 -18.76 -7.89
C PHE A 228 4.34 -20.08 -7.48
N ASN A 229 3.10 -20.33 -7.91
CA ASN A 229 2.38 -21.58 -7.62
C ASN A 229 2.30 -21.96 -6.12
N PHE A 230 2.21 -20.93 -5.27
CA PHE A 230 2.16 -21.00 -3.81
C PHE A 230 3.46 -21.49 -3.15
N ASP A 231 4.56 -21.46 -3.89
CA ASP A 231 5.93 -21.62 -3.37
C ASP A 231 6.59 -20.25 -3.34
N LEU A 232 6.64 -19.61 -2.17
CA LEU A 232 7.03 -18.20 -2.07
C LEU A 232 8.51 -17.99 -2.46
N PRO A 233 8.87 -16.81 -3.01
CA PRO A 233 10.27 -16.52 -3.33
C PRO A 233 11.12 -16.37 -2.06
N ASP A 234 12.44 -16.55 -2.19
CA ASP A 234 13.37 -16.40 -1.06
C ASP A 234 13.45 -14.97 -0.51
N VAL A 235 13.30 -13.98 -1.39
CA VAL A 235 13.53 -12.57 -1.08
C VAL A 235 12.49 -11.71 -1.80
N ILE A 236 11.96 -10.71 -1.08
CA ILE A 236 11.15 -9.63 -1.66
C ILE A 236 11.83 -8.31 -1.33
N ILE A 237 12.22 -7.57 -2.37
CA ILE A 237 12.78 -6.22 -2.26
C ILE A 237 11.67 -5.21 -2.51
N TYR A 238 11.41 -4.33 -1.54
CA TYR A 238 10.31 -3.39 -1.60
C TYR A 238 10.76 -1.94 -1.36
N PRO A 239 10.55 -1.03 -2.34
CA PRO A 239 10.78 0.39 -2.12
C PRO A 239 9.78 0.92 -1.08
N THR A 240 10.32 1.43 0.03
CA THR A 240 9.57 1.66 1.26
C THR A 240 9.44 3.16 1.54
N GLY A 241 8.27 3.72 1.24
CA GLY A 241 7.83 5.00 1.82
C GLY A 241 7.14 4.75 3.16
N GLY A 242 5.81 4.91 3.19
CA GLY A 242 4.99 4.62 4.38
C GLY A 242 4.70 3.13 4.66
N GLY A 243 5.43 2.18 4.05
CA GLY A 243 5.41 0.76 4.45
C GLY A 243 4.19 -0.10 4.15
N THR A 244 3.06 0.48 3.75
CA THR A 244 1.77 -0.24 3.65
C THR A 244 1.82 -1.50 2.77
N GLY A 245 2.63 -1.49 1.69
CA GLY A 245 2.78 -2.66 0.82
C GLY A 245 3.56 -3.79 1.46
N LEU A 246 4.69 -3.47 2.10
CA LEU A 246 5.49 -4.42 2.87
C LEU A 246 4.65 -5.05 4.00
N ILE A 247 3.95 -4.22 4.79
CA ILE A 247 3.05 -4.69 5.85
C ILE A 247 1.93 -5.57 5.28
N GLY A 248 1.33 -5.14 4.17
CA GLY A 248 0.28 -5.88 3.49
C GLY A 248 0.74 -7.26 3.01
N MET A 249 1.86 -7.35 2.30
CA MET A 249 2.40 -8.63 1.82
C MET A 249 2.72 -9.57 2.99
N TRP A 250 3.37 -9.05 4.04
CA TRP A 250 3.65 -9.83 5.25
C TRP A 250 2.38 -10.40 5.87
N LYS A 251 1.34 -9.56 6.02
CA LYS A 251 0.01 -9.98 6.47
C LYS A 251 -0.57 -11.07 5.57
N ALA A 252 -0.56 -10.90 4.25
CA ALA A 252 -1.11 -11.87 3.30
C ALA A 252 -0.46 -13.26 3.44
N PHE A 253 0.86 -13.33 3.69
CA PHE A 253 1.52 -14.61 3.92
C PHE A 253 1.03 -15.27 5.22
N GLU A 254 0.85 -14.52 6.30
CA GLU A 254 0.25 -15.04 7.53
C GLU A 254 -1.20 -15.51 7.33
N GLU A 255 -2.02 -14.78 6.57
CA GLU A 255 -3.39 -15.17 6.25
C GLU A 255 -3.42 -16.47 5.43
N MET A 256 -2.57 -16.57 4.41
CA MET A 256 -2.47 -17.75 3.57
C MET A 256 -1.99 -18.97 4.35
N GLU A 257 -1.04 -18.84 5.27
CA GLU A 257 -0.65 -19.95 6.15
C GLU A 257 -1.82 -20.42 7.00
N LYS A 258 -2.54 -19.49 7.65
CA LYS A 258 -3.75 -19.82 8.46
C LYS A 258 -4.86 -20.46 7.65
N MET A 259 -4.96 -20.14 6.36
CA MET A 259 -5.89 -20.76 5.42
C MET A 259 -5.39 -22.09 4.83
N GLY A 260 -4.16 -22.54 5.15
CA GLY A 260 -3.56 -23.74 4.58
C GLY A 260 -3.12 -23.59 3.11
N TRP A 261 -2.93 -22.35 2.64
CA TRP A 261 -2.52 -22.05 1.27
C TRP A 261 -1.02 -22.08 1.04
N ILE A 262 -0.23 -21.88 2.09
CA ILE A 262 1.23 -21.97 2.04
C ILE A 262 1.71 -22.60 3.36
N GLY A 263 2.98 -23.00 3.40
CA GLY A 263 3.64 -23.44 4.63
C GLY A 263 4.12 -22.26 5.50
N SER A 264 4.96 -22.58 6.48
CA SER A 264 5.56 -21.62 7.41
C SER A 264 6.75 -20.83 6.83
N PHE A 265 7.24 -21.22 5.65
CA PHE A 265 8.30 -20.49 4.96
C PHE A 265 7.88 -19.04 4.67
N ARG A 266 8.84 -18.11 4.76
CA ARG A 266 8.63 -16.68 4.52
C ARG A 266 9.78 -16.07 3.72
N PRO A 267 9.48 -15.24 2.69
CA PRO A 267 10.48 -14.45 2.01
C PRO A 267 11.17 -13.50 2.99
N LYS A 268 12.48 -13.32 2.84
CA LYS A 268 13.20 -12.21 3.46
C LYS A 268 12.65 -10.90 2.91
N MET A 269 12.10 -10.06 3.79
CA MET A 269 11.56 -8.76 3.42
C MET A 269 12.68 -7.72 3.47
N ILE A 270 13.03 -7.13 2.33
CA ILE A 270 14.05 -6.09 2.22
C ILE A 270 13.37 -4.73 2.02
N ALA A 271 13.51 -3.83 2.99
CA ALA A 271 13.03 -2.47 2.89
C ALA A 271 14.10 -1.55 2.30
N VAL A 272 13.81 -0.91 1.17
CA VAL A 272 14.75 0.02 0.50
C VAL A 272 14.23 1.45 0.63
N GLN A 273 15.06 2.37 1.12
CA GLN A 273 14.73 3.81 1.17
C GLN A 273 15.85 4.65 0.53
N ALA A 274 15.55 5.88 0.14
CA ALA A 274 16.59 6.81 -0.31
C ALA A 274 17.41 7.35 0.88
N GLU A 275 18.72 7.50 0.72
CA GLU A 275 19.64 7.97 1.78
C GLU A 275 19.19 9.29 2.42
N GLY A 276 18.71 10.24 1.62
CA GLY A 276 18.22 11.53 2.11
C GLY A 276 16.89 11.46 2.85
N CYS A 277 16.26 10.27 2.97
CA CYS A 277 15.05 10.02 3.76
C CYS A 277 14.93 8.53 4.14
N ALA A 278 15.84 8.03 4.99
CA ALA A 278 15.94 6.60 5.36
C ALA A 278 15.65 6.28 6.85
N PRO A 279 14.47 6.64 7.41
CA PRO A 279 14.17 6.38 8.82
C PRO A 279 14.16 4.89 9.18
N ILE A 280 13.70 4.00 8.30
CA ILE A 280 13.60 2.55 8.55
C ILE A 280 14.98 1.87 8.54
N PRO A 281 15.86 2.04 7.52
CA PRO A 281 17.24 1.54 7.58
C PRO A 281 17.97 2.00 8.86
N ARG A 282 17.89 3.29 9.19
CA ARG A 282 18.52 3.85 10.41
C ARG A 282 17.99 3.21 11.69
N ALA A 283 16.69 2.97 11.78
CA ALA A 283 16.09 2.34 12.95
C ALA A 283 16.40 0.85 13.04
N TYR A 284 16.45 0.15 11.90
CA TYR A 284 16.82 -1.26 11.82
C TYR A 284 18.26 -1.48 12.29
N GLU A 285 19.22 -0.72 11.74
CA GLU A 285 20.64 -0.78 12.10
C GLU A 285 20.88 -0.49 13.60
N LYS A 286 20.17 0.49 14.15
CA LYS A 286 20.25 0.85 15.58
C LYS A 286 19.47 -0.09 16.51
N GLY A 287 18.80 -1.11 15.98
CA GLY A 287 18.00 -2.04 16.79
C GLY A 287 16.78 -1.40 17.48
N LEU A 288 16.23 -0.31 16.94
CA LEU A 288 15.11 0.41 17.54
C LEU A 288 13.77 -0.24 17.19
N ASP A 289 12.79 -0.20 18.10
CA ASP A 289 11.42 -0.69 17.81
C ASP A 289 10.59 0.30 16.98
N TYR A 290 11.00 1.56 16.98
CA TYR A 290 10.34 2.66 16.27
C TYR A 290 11.37 3.46 15.50
N ALA A 291 10.97 4.01 14.36
CA ALA A 291 11.81 4.85 13.54
C ALA A 291 11.62 6.31 13.93
N PRO A 292 12.65 6.98 14.48
CA PRO A 292 12.59 8.41 14.72
C PRO A 292 12.35 9.15 13.42
N VAL A 293 11.59 10.25 13.49
CA VAL A 293 11.32 11.12 12.35
C VAL A 293 12.64 11.53 11.68
N TRP A 294 12.66 11.51 10.35
CA TRP A 294 13.76 11.99 9.56
C TRP A 294 13.70 13.50 9.42
N GLU A 295 14.77 14.18 9.80
CA GLU A 295 14.87 15.63 9.71
C GLU A 295 15.33 16.03 8.30
N ASN A 296 14.77 17.10 7.75
CA ASN A 296 15.12 17.66 6.44
C ASN A 296 15.14 16.60 5.29
N PRO A 297 14.03 15.88 5.08
CA PRO A 297 13.98 14.81 4.09
C PRO A 297 14.15 15.36 2.67
N HIS A 298 15.06 14.78 1.90
CA HIS A 298 15.32 15.13 0.51
C HIS A 298 15.58 13.85 -0.30
N THR A 299 15.02 13.78 -1.51
CA THR A 299 15.29 12.72 -2.48
C THR A 299 14.57 13.06 -3.79
N LEU A 300 15.11 12.60 -4.92
CA LEU A 300 14.44 12.61 -6.22
C LEU A 300 13.19 11.71 -6.23
N ALA A 301 13.14 10.67 -5.40
CA ALA A 301 12.00 9.76 -5.29
C ALA A 301 10.89 10.33 -4.39
N ALA A 302 10.14 11.32 -4.89
CA ALA A 302 9.10 12.03 -4.14
C ALA A 302 8.07 11.08 -3.47
N GLY A 303 7.71 9.97 -4.11
CA GLY A 303 6.78 8.98 -3.56
C GLY A 303 7.31 8.17 -2.36
N LEU A 304 8.63 8.21 -2.12
CA LEU A 304 9.35 7.56 -1.02
C LEU A 304 9.81 8.53 0.07
N ARG A 305 9.70 9.86 -0.15
CA ARG A 305 10.05 10.94 0.80
C ARG A 305 9.07 10.98 1.99
N VAL A 306 9.13 9.97 2.85
CA VAL A 306 8.27 9.79 4.03
C VAL A 306 9.13 9.82 5.30
N PRO A 307 9.24 10.98 5.99
CA PRO A 307 10.16 11.14 7.11
C PRO A 307 9.72 10.39 8.37
N GLY A 308 8.43 10.10 8.52
CA GLY A 308 7.89 9.33 9.63
C GLY A 308 6.65 8.56 9.20
N ALA A 309 6.52 7.32 9.67
CA ALA A 309 5.43 6.43 9.30
C ALA A 309 4.72 5.89 10.55
N VAL A 310 3.39 5.95 10.56
CA VAL A 310 2.55 5.51 11.68
C VAL A 310 2.71 4.01 12.00
N GLY A 311 3.03 3.19 10.99
CA GLY A 311 3.27 1.75 11.14
C GLY A 311 4.73 1.34 10.96
N ASP A 312 5.68 2.21 11.30
CA ASP A 312 7.11 1.91 11.32
C ASP A 312 7.47 0.63 12.07
N PHE A 313 6.90 0.41 13.26
CA PHE A 313 7.12 -0.78 14.07
C PHE A 313 6.66 -2.06 13.37
N LEU A 314 5.56 -2.01 12.59
CA LEU A 314 5.09 -3.14 11.79
C LEU A 314 6.07 -3.47 10.65
N MET A 315 6.67 -2.44 10.03
CA MET A 315 7.71 -2.64 9.02
C MET A 315 8.96 -3.29 9.64
N LEU A 316 9.46 -2.72 10.74
CA LEU A 316 10.64 -3.21 11.43
C LEU A 316 10.44 -4.65 11.92
N GLU A 317 9.26 -4.96 12.46
CA GLU A 317 8.87 -6.31 12.86
C GLU A 317 8.90 -7.29 11.68
N ALA A 318 8.26 -6.95 10.56
CA ALA A 318 8.24 -7.82 9.37
C ALA A 318 9.65 -8.05 8.78
N VAL A 319 10.47 -7.01 8.69
CA VAL A 319 11.87 -7.11 8.24
C VAL A 319 12.68 -8.02 9.16
N ARG A 320 12.55 -7.87 10.49
CA ARG A 320 13.26 -8.71 11.47
C ARG A 320 12.78 -10.15 11.48
N LYS A 321 11.46 -10.37 11.56
CA LYS A 321 10.87 -11.73 11.61
C LYS A 321 11.12 -12.54 10.35
N SER A 322 11.23 -11.88 9.20
CA SER A 322 11.58 -12.53 7.94
C SER A 322 13.07 -12.86 7.79
N GLY A 323 13.94 -12.41 8.71
CA GLY A 323 15.39 -12.49 8.54
C GLY A 323 15.90 -11.64 7.37
N GLY A 324 15.13 -10.62 6.98
CA GLY A 324 15.49 -9.64 5.97
C GLY A 324 16.33 -8.49 6.53
N THR A 325 16.47 -7.42 5.76
CA THR A 325 17.26 -6.24 6.11
C THR A 325 16.60 -4.94 5.62
N ALA A 326 17.11 -3.79 6.04
CA ALA A 326 16.71 -2.50 5.51
C ALA A 326 17.95 -1.74 5.02
N VAL A 327 17.88 -1.21 3.79
CA VAL A 327 19.01 -0.56 3.13
C VAL A 327 18.62 0.83 2.64
N ALA A 328 19.59 1.74 2.69
CA ALA A 328 19.49 3.06 2.07
C ALA A 328 20.27 3.06 0.75
N VAL A 329 19.74 3.74 -0.27
CA VAL A 329 20.39 3.91 -1.58
C VAL A 329 20.47 5.39 -1.95
N SER A 330 21.57 5.78 -2.60
CA SER A 330 21.75 7.16 -3.07
C SER A 330 20.78 7.49 -4.20
N ASP A 331 20.45 8.78 -4.39
CA ASP A 331 19.66 9.21 -5.55
C ASP A 331 20.40 8.96 -6.87
N ASP A 332 21.74 9.01 -6.87
CA ASP A 332 22.56 8.71 -8.04
C ASP A 332 22.43 7.24 -8.46
N ASP A 333 22.51 6.31 -7.49
CA ASP A 333 22.28 4.88 -7.74
C ASP A 333 20.84 4.62 -8.18
N LEU A 334 19.86 5.27 -7.54
CA LEU A 334 18.45 5.16 -7.93
C LEU A 334 18.26 5.57 -9.40
N MET A 335 18.82 6.70 -9.82
CA MET A 335 18.68 7.18 -11.20
C MET A 335 19.43 6.29 -12.20
N ARG A 336 20.62 5.81 -11.85
CA ARG A 336 21.38 4.86 -12.66
C ARG A 336 20.60 3.57 -12.87
N ASP A 337 20.10 2.97 -11.79
CA ASP A 337 19.47 1.66 -11.80
C ASP A 337 18.07 1.74 -12.46
N THR A 338 17.34 2.85 -12.30
CA THR A 338 16.10 3.11 -13.06
C THR A 338 16.37 3.19 -14.57
N LYS A 339 17.44 3.87 -14.97
CA LYS A 339 17.85 3.94 -16.39
C LYS A 339 18.25 2.57 -16.91
N GLU A 340 18.97 1.79 -16.12
CA GLU A 340 19.39 0.44 -16.45
C GLU A 340 18.19 -0.51 -16.60
N LEU A 341 17.25 -0.48 -15.65
CA LEU A 341 16.00 -1.23 -15.71
C LEU A 341 15.22 -0.93 -17.00
N SER A 342 15.10 0.35 -17.36
CA SER A 342 14.44 0.75 -18.60
C SER A 342 15.19 0.27 -19.84
N ALA A 343 16.52 0.44 -19.88
CA ALA A 343 17.32 0.12 -21.05
C ALA A 343 17.50 -1.40 -21.28
N LYS A 344 17.60 -2.18 -20.20
CA LYS A 344 17.95 -3.61 -20.27
C LYS A 344 16.76 -4.56 -20.14
N GLU A 345 15.68 -4.12 -19.48
CA GLU A 345 14.49 -4.94 -19.25
C GLU A 345 13.23 -4.36 -19.91
N GLY A 346 13.29 -3.12 -20.42
CA GLY A 346 12.14 -2.47 -21.05
C GLY A 346 11.08 -2.02 -20.04
N ILE A 347 11.43 -1.89 -18.77
CA ILE A 347 10.52 -1.50 -17.69
C ILE A 347 10.78 -0.05 -17.31
N PHE A 348 9.81 0.83 -17.55
CA PHE A 348 9.92 2.24 -17.18
C PHE A 348 9.21 2.49 -15.85
N SER A 349 10.00 2.71 -14.79
CA SER A 349 9.50 3.04 -13.45
C SER A 349 9.99 4.44 -13.08
N SER A 350 9.10 5.43 -13.11
CA SER A 350 9.39 6.85 -12.84
C SER A 350 8.84 7.33 -11.51
#